data_AF-A0A8S9Z8E3-F1
#
_entry.id   AF-A0A8S9Z8E3-F1
#
_cell.length_a   1.000
_cell.length_b   1.000
_cell.length_c   1.000
_cell.angle_alpha   90.00
_cell.angle_beta   90.00
_cell.angle_gamma   90.00
#
_symmetry.space_group_name_H-M   'P 1'
#
loop_
_entity.id
_entity.type
_entity.pdbx_description
1 polymer ?
#
loop_
_entity_poly.entity_id
_entity_poly.type
_entity_poly.pdbx_seq_one_letter_code
_entity_poly.pdbx_strand_id
1 'polypeptide(L)'
;MIIRIRSPQGEADEWLLLELQGEIVSKSGSSLAGKHVGDLHFSQQDEPVFIIGHHVLFGKVSNLEKPLIVTKKNPVNDALEYSVVAIIRRKLLFKTRPKPIIVSVSKKL
;
A
#
# COMPACT_ATOMS: atom_id res chain seq x y z
N MET A 1 -4.81 -3.84 -2.14
CA MET A 1 -3.44 -4.40 -2.12
C MET A 1 -3.07 -4.76 -0.69
N ILE A 2 -2.33 -5.85 -0.45
CA ILE A 2 -1.86 -6.23 0.89
C ILE A 2 -0.37 -5.86 0.96
N ILE A 3 0.04 -5.17 2.02
CA ILE A 3 1.43 -4.74 2.23
C ILE A 3 1.95 -5.21 3.59
N ARG A 4 3.25 -5.53 3.65
CA ARG A 4 3.97 -5.82 4.90
C ARG A 4 4.79 -4.60 5.25
N ILE A 5 4.59 -4.05 6.45
CA ILE A 5 5.35 -2.92 7.00
C ILE A 5 6.27 -3.47 8.07
N ARG A 6 7.53 -3.02 8.02
CA ARG A 6 8.51 -3.32 9.06
C ARG A 6 8.54 -2.18 10.06
N SER A 7 8.45 -2.49 11.34
CA SER A 7 8.76 -1.50 12.37
C SER A 7 10.23 -1.07 12.26
N PRO A 8 10.57 0.23 12.36
CA PRO A 8 11.95 0.69 12.44
C PRO A 8 12.73 0.05 13.61
N GLN A 9 12.02 -0.33 14.66
CA GLN A 9 12.58 -1.00 15.85
C GLN A 9 12.81 -2.50 15.64
N GLY A 10 12.38 -3.07 14.51
CA GLY A 10 12.61 -4.47 14.14
C GLY A 10 11.78 -5.50 14.91
N GLU A 11 10.97 -5.08 15.88
CA GLU A 11 10.30 -5.98 16.83
C GLU A 11 9.03 -6.67 16.27
N ALA A 12 8.43 -6.14 15.20
CA ALA A 12 7.31 -6.81 14.53
C ALA A 12 7.13 -6.35 13.08
N ASP A 13 6.80 -7.31 12.21
CA ASP A 13 6.24 -7.03 10.89
C ASP A 13 4.72 -7.00 10.98
N GLU A 14 4.12 -5.88 10.59
CA GLU A 14 2.67 -5.74 10.50
C GLU A 14 2.21 -5.89 9.07
N TRP A 15 1.07 -6.55 8.87
CA TRP A 15 0.39 -6.63 7.58
C TRP A 15 -0.80 -5.68 7.56
N LEU A 16 -0.85 -4.83 6.53
CA LEU A 16 -1.91 -3.84 6.34
C LEU A 16 -2.60 -4.04 5.00
N LEU A 17 -3.88 -3.67 4.96
CA LEU A 17 -4.61 -3.51 3.70
C LEU A 17 -4.39 -2.09 3.17
N LEU A 18 -3.88 -1.95 1.95
CA LEU A 18 -3.86 -0.69 1.22
C LEU A 18 -5.07 -0.66 0.27
N GLU A 19 -5.97 0.29 0.47
CA GLU A 19 -7.20 0.48 -0.30
C GLU A 19 -7.14 1.79 -1.07
N LEU A 20 -7.34 1.71 -2.39
CA LEU A 20 -7.29 2.84 -3.32
C LEU A 20 -8.63 2.95 -4.04
N GLN A 21 -9.14 4.17 -4.18
CA GLN A 21 -10.23 4.44 -5.10
C GLN A 21 -9.69 4.62 -6.52
N GLY A 22 -9.78 3.55 -7.32
CA GLY A 22 -9.33 3.52 -8.71
C GLY A 22 -8.37 2.36 -8.97
N GLU A 23 -7.65 2.45 -10.09
CA GLU A 23 -6.72 1.42 -10.55
C GLU A 23 -5.30 1.98 -10.67
N ILE A 24 -4.30 1.18 -10.32
CA ILE A 24 -2.90 1.48 -10.61
C ILE A 24 -2.57 0.90 -11.99
N VAL A 25 -2.33 1.78 -12.95
CA VAL A 25 -2.09 1.40 -14.35
C VAL A 25 -0.64 1.63 -14.74
N SER A 26 -0.02 0.63 -15.36
CA SER A 26 1.30 0.78 -15.99
C SER A 26 1.17 1.55 -17.31
N LYS A 27 1.97 2.59 -17.51
CA LYS A 27 1.99 3.35 -18.78
C LYS A 27 2.36 2.51 -19.99
N SER A 28 3.19 1.49 -19.81
CA SER A 28 3.64 0.57 -20.86
C SER A 28 2.73 -0.66 -21.01
N GLY A 29 1.68 -0.78 -20.20
CA GLY A 29 0.84 -1.99 -20.13
C GLY A 29 1.54 -3.22 -19.54
N SER A 30 2.80 -3.10 -19.12
CA SER A 30 3.55 -4.21 -18.51
C SER A 30 3.08 -4.51 -17.09
N SER A 31 3.31 -5.74 -16.62
CA SER A 31 3.07 -6.14 -15.24
C SER A 31 3.81 -5.24 -14.24
N LEU A 32 3.15 -4.94 -13.11
CA LEU A 32 3.72 -4.24 -11.97
C LEU A 32 4.46 -5.17 -11.00
N ALA A 33 4.40 -6.50 -11.21
CA ALA A 33 5.06 -7.46 -10.34
C ALA A 33 6.58 -7.23 -10.30
N GLY A 34 7.13 -7.11 -9.09
CA GLY A 34 8.55 -6.84 -8.87
C GLY A 34 9.01 -5.42 -9.26
N LYS A 35 8.10 -4.52 -9.63
CA LYS A 35 8.41 -3.13 -9.94
C LYS A 35 8.17 -2.25 -8.71
N HIS A 36 8.97 -1.19 -8.58
CA HIS A 36 8.67 -0.10 -7.65
C HIS A 36 7.48 0.68 -8.20
N VAL A 37 6.41 0.75 -7.41
CA VAL A 37 5.16 1.43 -7.79
C VAL A 37 5.14 2.88 -7.30
N GLY A 38 5.75 3.14 -6.15
CA GLY A 38 5.71 4.44 -5.50
C GLY A 38 6.16 4.38 -4.06
N ASP A 39 6.09 5.51 -3.38
CA ASP A 39 6.61 5.70 -2.03
C ASP A 39 5.49 6.02 -1.05
N LEU A 40 5.40 5.21 0.01
CA LEU A 40 4.44 5.38 1.09
C LEU A 40 5.14 6.02 2.29
N HIS A 41 4.64 7.16 2.72
CA HIS A 41 5.14 7.92 3.85
C HIS A 41 4.04 8.16 4.87
N PHE A 42 4.43 8.53 6.09
CA PHE A 42 3.52 9.10 7.08
C PHE A 42 3.88 10.58 7.28
N SER A 43 2.86 11.44 7.36
CA SER A 43 3.05 12.84 7.73
C SER A 43 3.40 12.96 9.21
N GLN A 44 3.76 14.17 9.66
CA GLN A 44 3.96 14.46 11.09
C GLN A 44 2.67 14.29 11.92
N GLN A 45 1.52 14.19 11.27
CA GLN A 45 0.21 14.00 11.88
C GLN A 45 -0.27 12.52 11.79
N ASP A 46 0.65 11.59 11.50
CA ASP A 46 0.38 10.16 11.31
C ASP A 46 -0.63 9.85 10.19
N GLU A 47 -0.76 10.74 9.21
CA GLU A 47 -1.57 10.49 8.02
C GLU A 47 -0.73 9.84 6.91
N PRO A 48 -1.18 8.73 6.31
CA PRO A 48 -0.44 8.08 5.24
C PRO A 48 -0.53 8.91 3.95
N VAL A 49 0.62 9.14 3.32
CA VAL A 49 0.79 9.83 2.04
C VAL A 49 1.42 8.86 1.05
N PHE A 50 0.74 8.60 -0.06
CA PHE A 50 1.23 7.68 -1.09
C PHE A 50 1.55 8.44 -2.38
N ILE A 51 2.80 8.37 -2.79
CA ILE A 51 3.33 9.03 -3.98
C ILE A 51 3.49 7.99 -5.08
N ILE A 52 2.77 8.14 -6.20
CA ILE A 52 2.81 7.22 -7.33
C ILE A 52 3.04 8.03 -8.61
N GLY A 53 4.22 7.90 -9.22
CA GLY A 53 4.60 8.71 -10.38
C GLY A 53 4.49 10.21 -10.08
N HIS A 54 3.64 10.93 -10.82
CA HIS A 54 3.39 12.37 -10.60
C HIS A 54 2.19 12.68 -9.70
N HIS A 55 1.63 11.66 -9.04
CA HIS A 55 0.47 11.83 -8.18
C HIS A 55 0.83 11.68 -6.70
N VAL A 56 0.18 12.49 -5.88
CA VAL A 56 0.14 12.33 -4.44
C VAL A 56 -1.28 12.01 -3.99
N LEU A 57 -1.41 10.97 -3.17
CA LEU A 57 -2.65 10.57 -2.54
C LEU A 57 -2.51 10.75 -1.03
N PHE A 58 -3.48 11.45 -0.44
CA PHE A 58 -3.60 11.58 1.00
C PHE A 58 -4.60 10.55 1.49
N GLY A 59 -4.21 9.78 2.50
CA GLY A 59 -5.02 8.72 3.06
C GLY A 59 -5.27 8.91 4.54
N LYS A 60 -5.91 7.91 5.13
CA LYS A 60 -6.07 7.79 6.58
C LYS A 60 -5.90 6.35 7.03
N VAL A 61 -5.48 6.15 8.27
CA VAL A 61 -5.52 4.83 8.91
C VAL A 61 -6.94 4.56 9.40
N SER A 62 -7.43 3.34 9.18
CA SER A 62 -8.73 2.89 9.69
C SER A 62 -8.62 1.47 10.22
N ASN A 63 -9.29 1.19 11.33
CA ASN A 63 -9.50 -0.18 11.78
C ASN A 63 -10.51 -0.88 10.84
N LEU A 64 -10.32 -2.17 10.64
CA LEU A 64 -11.30 -3.03 9.97
C LEU A 64 -12.32 -3.51 11.00
N GLU A 65 -13.61 -3.37 10.68
CA GLU A 65 -14.70 -3.94 11.50
C GLU A 65 -14.58 -5.45 11.62
N LYS A 66 -14.12 -6.10 10.53
CA LYS A 66 -13.84 -7.53 10.47
C LYS A 66 -12.39 -7.73 10.01
N PRO A 67 -11.51 -8.25 10.87
CA PRO A 67 -10.14 -8.58 10.47
C PRO A 67 -10.11 -9.57 9.31
N LEU A 68 -9.09 -9.47 8.46
CA LEU A 68 -8.90 -10.35 7.30
C LEU A 68 -7.73 -11.30 7.54
N ILE A 69 -7.87 -12.54 7.09
CA ILE A 69 -6.78 -13.52 7.10
C ILE A 69 -6.06 -13.45 5.75
N VAL A 70 -4.75 -13.34 5.78
CA VAL A 70 -3.90 -13.48 4.59
C VAL A 70 -3.49 -14.93 4.49
N THR A 71 -3.83 -15.59 3.39
CA THR A 71 -3.47 -16.98 3.12
C THR A 71 -2.52 -17.09 1.93
N LYS A 72 -1.53 -17.96 2.05
CA LYS A 72 -0.71 -18.39 0.91
C LYS A 72 -1.24 -19.71 0.39
N LYS A 73 -1.53 -19.75 -0.91
CA LYS A 73 -1.94 -20.95 -1.65
C LYS A 73 -0.72 -21.86 -1.85
N ASN A 74 -0.80 -23.11 -1.41
CA ASN A 74 0.25 -24.11 -1.58
C ASN A 74 -0.32 -25.32 -2.34
N PRO A 75 0.09 -25.57 -3.60
CA PRO A 75 -0.25 -26.80 -4.28
C PRO A 75 0.61 -27.95 -3.73
N VAL A 76 -0.02 -29.02 -3.23
CA VAL A 76 0.68 -30.21 -2.70
C VAL A 76 0.04 -31.45 -3.32
N ASN A 77 0.76 -32.18 -4.17
CA ASN A 77 0.34 -33.46 -4.76
C ASN A 77 -1.14 -33.51 -5.21
N ASP A 78 -1.52 -32.62 -6.15
CA ASP A 78 -2.88 -32.45 -6.67
C ASP A 78 -3.97 -32.03 -5.66
N ALA A 79 -3.62 -31.88 -4.37
CA ALA A 79 -4.45 -31.27 -3.35
C ALA A 79 -4.10 -29.78 -3.16
N LEU A 80 -5.08 -29.03 -2.68
CA LEU A 80 -4.98 -27.60 -2.47
C LEU A 80 -4.98 -27.26 -0.98
N GLU A 81 -3.85 -26.77 -0.48
CA GLU A 81 -3.70 -26.32 0.90
C GLU A 81 -3.50 -24.80 0.98
N TYR A 82 -3.86 -24.23 2.13
CA TYR A 82 -3.70 -22.81 2.42
C TYR A 82 -2.99 -22.64 3.77
N SER A 83 -1.85 -21.96 3.78
CA SER A 83 -1.19 -21.55 5.02
C SER A 83 -1.64 -20.14 5.41
N VAL A 84 -2.00 -19.96 6.68
CA VAL A 84 -2.22 -18.63 7.25
C VAL A 84 -0.89 -17.91 7.41
N VAL A 85 -0.78 -16.72 6.82
CA VAL A 85 0.44 -15.90 6.82
C VAL A 85 0.34 -14.75 7.82
N ALA A 86 -0.83 -14.11 7.90
CA ALA A 86 -1.03 -12.94 8.74
C ALA A 86 -2.51 -12.67 9.01
N ILE A 87 -2.78 -11.82 10.01
CA ILE A 87 -4.09 -11.23 10.27
C ILE A 87 -3.96 -9.72 10.03
N ILE A 88 -4.76 -9.18 9.11
CA ILE A 88 -4.86 -7.75 8.86
C ILE A 88 -6.00 -7.20 9.73
N ARG A 89 -5.67 -6.23 10.58
CA ARG A 89 -6.65 -5.55 11.47
C ARG A 89 -6.90 -4.10 11.07
N ARG A 90 -5.99 -3.52 10.29
CA ARG A 90 -6.00 -2.10 9.91
C ARG A 90 -5.81 -1.94 8.42
N LYS A 91 -6.30 -0.82 7.89
CA LYS A 91 -6.14 -0.42 6.49
C LYS A 91 -5.65 1.01 6.36
N LEU A 92 -4.87 1.26 5.30
CA LEU A 92 -4.57 2.58 4.78
C LEU A 92 -5.55 2.88 3.66
N LEU A 93 -6.46 3.82 3.90
CA LEU A 93 -7.55 4.16 2.98
C LEU A 93 -7.24 5.46 2.23
N PHE A 94 -7.11 5.36 0.91
CA PHE A 94 -6.90 6.47 -0.01
C PHE A 94 -8.14 6.65 -0.89
N LYS A 95 -9.11 7.42 -0.39
CA LYS A 95 -10.43 7.64 -1.03
C LYS A 95 -10.55 8.97 -1.79
N THR A 96 -9.53 9.81 -1.75
CA THR A 96 -9.58 11.12 -2.42
C THR A 96 -8.95 11.05 -3.80
N ARG A 97 -9.40 11.90 -4.73
CA ARG A 97 -8.80 12.01 -6.06
C ARG A 97 -7.28 12.27 -5.94
N PRO A 98 -6.44 11.56 -6.72
CA PRO A 98 -5.01 11.84 -6.76
C PRO A 98 -4.75 13.29 -7.18
N LYS A 99 -3.88 13.98 -6.43
CA LYS A 99 -3.47 15.35 -6.74
C LYS A 99 -2.17 15.33 -7.55
N PRO A 100 -2.00 16.21 -8.56
CA PRO A 100 -0.71 16.35 -9.22
C PRO A 100 0.32 16.92 -8.24
N ILE A 101 1.56 16.47 -8.35
CA ILE A 101 2.68 17.06 -7.62
C ILE A 101 3.08 18.36 -8.34
N ILE A 102 2.94 19.48 -7.65
CA ILE A 102 3.34 20.79 -8.17
C ILE A 102 4.69 21.15 -7.55
N VAL A 103 5.74 21.18 -8.36
CA VAL A 103 7.06 21.61 -7.93
C VAL A 103 7.17 23.11 -8.18
N SER A 104 7.22 23.95 -7.15
CA SER A 104 7.57 25.35 -7.35
C SER A 104 9.08 25.45 -7.52
N VAL A 105 9.54 25.69 -8.74
CA VAL A 105 10.95 26.04 -8.97
C VAL A 105 11.09 27.51 -8.60
N SER A 106 11.68 27.81 -7.45
CA SER A 106 12.10 29.18 -7.14
C SER A 106 12.98 29.67 -8.28
N LYS A 107 12.56 30.74 -8.98
CA LYS A 107 13.42 31.39 -9.96
C LYS A 107 14.71 31.79 -9.22
N LYS A 108 15.86 31.27 -9.67
CA LYS A 108 17.14 31.84 -9.27
C LYS A 108 17.10 33.33 -9.64
N LEU A 109 17.27 34.18 -8.64
CA LEU A 109 17.59 35.60 -8.82
C LEU A 109 18.93 35.72 -9.53
#